data_AF-A0A7S2U806-F1
#
_entry.id   AF-A0A7S2U806-F1
#
_cell.length_a   1.000
_cell.length_b   1.000
_cell.length_c   1.000
_cell.angle_alpha   90.00
_cell.angle_beta   90.00
_cell.angle_gamma   90.00
#
_symmetry.space_group_name_H-M   'P 1'
#
loop_
_entity.id
_entity.type
_entity.pdbx_description
1 polymer ?
#
loop_
_entity_poly.entity_id
_entity_poly.type
_entity_poly.pdbx_seq_one_letter_code
_entity_poly.pdbx_strand_id
1 'polypeptide(L)'
;IGLCTLVLVTGAKESSRFNNAMTVLNLSILGFVIISGIGTNTIDSENLTPFIPHGIQGVSQGAGFVFFAFIGFDMVACLSEEVINPEKNMPRGIVGSLIISTAIYVSVSLAVIGMAPVALLGGDVPITNALLANACCTHEQQ
;
A
#
# COMPACT_ATOMS: atom_id res chain seq x y z
N ILE A 1 6.04 13.25 25.59
CA ILE A 1 5.23 14.37 25.04
C ILE A 1 6.12 15.59 24.76
N GLY A 2 6.76 16.22 25.77
CA GLY A 2 7.62 17.40 25.54
C GLY A 2 8.77 17.22 24.53
N LEU A 3 9.42 16.05 24.49
CA LEU A 3 10.45 15.74 23.49
C LEU A 3 9.87 15.63 22.07
N CYS A 4 8.71 14.98 21.93
CA CYS A 4 7.99 14.86 20.66
C CYS A 4 7.54 16.23 20.14
N THR A 5 7.06 17.10 21.04
CA THR A 5 6.66 18.48 20.70
C THR A 5 7.86 19.32 20.24
N LEU A 6 9.02 19.18 20.90
CA LEU A 6 10.23 19.92 20.55
C LEU A 6 10.78 19.50 19.16
N VAL A 7 10.73 18.21 18.85
CA VAL A 7 11.13 17.66 17.54
C VAL A 7 10.17 18.13 16.43
N LEU A 8 8.86 18.15 16.69
CA LEU A 8 7.85 18.62 15.74
C LEU A 8 7.98 20.12 15.44
N VAL A 9 8.21 20.96 16.46
CA VAL A 9 8.35 22.42 16.29
C VAL A 9 9.60 22.81 15.51
N THR A 10 10.70 22.06 15.68
CA THR A 10 11.97 22.36 14.98
C THR A 10 11.98 21.79 13.55
N GLY A 11 11.25 20.70 13.28
CA GLY A 11 11.17 20.05 11.96
C GLY A 11 10.03 20.52 11.05
N ALA A 12 9.00 21.19 11.58
CA ALA A 12 7.79 21.57 10.82
C ALA A 12 8.08 22.51 9.63
N LYS A 13 9.13 23.32 9.69
CA LYS A 13 9.39 24.37 8.69
C LYS A 13 9.88 23.86 7.32
N GLU A 14 10.45 22.65 7.26
CA GLU A 14 10.84 21.93 6.01
C GLU A 14 9.89 20.73 5.72
N SER A 15 8.81 20.58 6.49
CA SER A 15 8.04 19.34 6.61
C SER A 15 7.30 18.91 5.33
N SER A 16 6.86 19.86 4.50
CA SER A 16 6.15 19.52 3.24
C SER A 16 7.06 18.76 2.25
N ARG A 17 8.34 19.12 2.15
CA ARG A 17 9.31 18.41 1.29
C ARG A 17 9.64 17.04 1.84
N PHE A 18 9.79 16.92 3.16
CA PHE A 18 10.04 15.65 3.81
C PHE A 18 8.84 14.68 3.67
N ASN A 19 7.62 15.19 3.85
CA ASN A 19 6.39 14.41 3.69
C ASN A 19 6.20 13.93 2.24
N ASN A 20 6.48 14.80 1.27
CA ASN A 20 6.47 14.42 -0.15
C ASN A 20 7.53 13.37 -0.46
N ALA A 21 8.77 13.52 0.04
CA ALA A 21 9.84 12.55 -0.16
C ALA A 21 9.48 11.15 0.39
N MET A 22 8.88 11.09 1.58
CA MET A 22 8.42 9.82 2.17
C MET A 22 7.30 9.19 1.32
N THR A 23 6.37 10.00 0.82
CA THR A 23 5.28 9.53 -0.04
C THR A 23 5.82 8.96 -1.35
N VAL A 24 6.74 9.68 -2.01
CA VAL A 24 7.42 9.22 -3.23
C VAL A 24 8.18 7.93 -2.97
N LEU A 25 8.90 7.82 -1.84
CA LEU A 25 9.61 6.59 -1.47
C LEU A 25 8.64 5.40 -1.33
N ASN A 26 7.54 5.57 -0.61
CA ASN A 26 6.52 4.52 -0.46
C ASN A 26 5.93 4.11 -1.82
N LEU A 27 5.57 5.08 -2.68
CA LEU A 27 5.09 4.78 -4.03
C LEU A 27 6.15 4.08 -4.88
N SER A 28 7.43 4.43 -4.72
CA SER A 28 8.54 3.78 -5.43
C SER A 28 8.66 2.31 -5.05
N ILE A 29 8.56 2.00 -3.76
CA ILE A 29 8.59 0.62 -3.24
C ILE A 29 7.39 -0.17 -3.76
N LEU A 30 6.18 0.39 -3.69
CA LEU A 30 4.98 -0.28 -4.19
C LEU A 30 5.05 -0.49 -5.71
N GLY A 31 5.55 0.50 -6.46
CA GLY A 31 5.78 0.39 -7.89
C GLY A 31 6.77 -0.72 -8.24
N PHE A 32 7.87 -0.84 -7.48
CA PHE A 32 8.83 -1.93 -7.64
C PHE A 32 8.20 -3.31 -7.40
N VAL A 33 7.36 -3.45 -6.37
CA VAL A 33 6.63 -4.70 -6.09
C VAL A 33 5.69 -5.07 -7.25
N ILE A 34 4.92 -4.11 -7.76
CA ILE A 34 4.01 -4.33 -8.90
C ILE A 34 4.80 -4.79 -10.13
N ILE A 35 5.92 -4.12 -10.46
CA ILE A 35 6.76 -4.48 -11.60
C ILE A 35 7.40 -5.86 -11.41
N SER A 36 7.86 -6.18 -10.20
CA SER A 36 8.47 -7.49 -9.90
C SER A 36 7.46 -8.64 -10.05
N GLY A 37 6.23 -8.47 -9.54
CA GLY A 37 5.19 -9.49 -9.62
C GLY A 37 4.57 -9.67 -11.01
N ILE A 38 4.31 -8.57 -11.75
CA ILE A 38 3.69 -8.64 -13.08
C ILE A 38 4.74 -8.87 -14.18
N GLY A 39 5.93 -8.28 -14.04
CA GLY A 39 6.94 -8.21 -15.09
C GLY A 39 7.78 -9.47 -15.29
N THR A 40 7.78 -10.41 -14.34
CA THR A 40 8.64 -11.61 -14.41
C THR A 40 7.94 -12.89 -14.88
N ASN A 41 6.64 -12.85 -15.25
CA ASN A 41 5.87 -14.03 -15.67
C ASN A 41 5.88 -15.20 -14.64
N THR A 42 6.21 -14.94 -13.38
CA THR A 42 6.16 -15.93 -12.28
C THR A 42 4.77 -16.04 -11.64
N ILE A 43 3.74 -15.46 -12.26
CA ILE A 43 2.36 -15.63 -11.83
C ILE A 43 1.90 -17.01 -12.28
N ASP A 44 2.22 -18.02 -11.48
CA ASP A 44 1.60 -19.32 -11.60
C ASP A 44 0.11 -19.15 -11.30
N SER A 45 -0.73 -19.36 -12.32
CA SER A 45 -2.19 -19.26 -12.17
C SER A 45 -2.74 -20.24 -11.13
N GLU A 46 -1.94 -21.23 -10.74
CA GLU A 46 -2.22 -22.16 -9.64
C GLU A 46 -2.21 -21.48 -8.26
N ASN A 47 -1.38 -20.44 -8.02
CA ASN A 47 -1.38 -19.70 -6.75
C ASN A 47 -2.66 -18.89 -6.52
N LEU A 48 -3.36 -18.54 -7.60
CA LEU A 48 -4.66 -17.85 -7.55
C LEU A 48 -5.82 -18.81 -7.28
N THR A 49 -5.57 -20.12 -7.27
CA THR A 49 -6.58 -21.16 -7.02
C THR A 49 -6.29 -21.92 -5.73
N PRO A 50 -7.19 -21.89 -4.73
CA PRO A 50 -8.48 -21.20 -4.69
C PRO A 50 -8.36 -19.71 -4.30
N PHE A 51 -9.06 -18.82 -5.02
CA PHE A 51 -9.06 -17.36 -4.75
C PHE A 51 -9.66 -16.98 -3.39
N ILE A 52 -10.54 -17.84 -2.85
CA ILE A 52 -11.22 -17.62 -1.57
C ILE A 52 -11.01 -18.84 -0.65
N PRO A 53 -9.77 -19.10 -0.18
CA PRO A 53 -9.46 -20.29 0.61
C PRO A 53 -10.21 -20.31 1.96
N HIS A 54 -10.49 -19.14 2.52
CA HIS A 54 -11.15 -18.97 3.82
C HIS A 54 -12.64 -18.60 3.72
N GLY A 55 -13.25 -18.75 2.53
CA GLY A 55 -14.64 -18.37 2.28
C GLY A 55 -14.95 -16.88 2.52
N ILE A 56 -16.24 -16.55 2.55
CA ILE A 56 -16.73 -15.18 2.80
C ILE A 56 -16.35 -14.68 4.19
N GLN A 57 -16.20 -15.58 5.17
CA GLN A 57 -15.77 -15.22 6.51
C GLN A 57 -14.36 -14.59 6.50
N GLY A 58 -13.40 -15.19 5.80
CA GLY A 58 -12.06 -14.61 5.63
C GLY A 58 -12.08 -13.26 4.90
N VAL A 59 -12.91 -13.14 3.86
CA VAL A 59 -13.08 -11.86 3.12
C VAL A 59 -13.60 -10.76 4.05
N SER A 60 -14.59 -11.06 4.90
CA SER A 60 -15.18 -10.07 5.81
C SER A 60 -14.18 -9.58 6.87
N GLN A 61 -13.35 -10.48 7.40
CA GLN A 61 -12.28 -10.12 8.34
C GLN A 61 -11.19 -9.28 7.66
N GLY A 62 -10.75 -9.69 6.46
CA GLY A 62 -9.79 -8.94 5.65
C GLY A 62 -10.28 -7.53 5.31
N ALA A 63 -11.56 -7.39 4.93
CA ALA A 63 -12.18 -6.08 4.69
C ALA A 63 -12.10 -5.15 5.92
N GLY A 64 -12.24 -5.68 7.14
CA GLY A 64 -12.06 -4.91 8.36
C GLY A 64 -10.63 -4.37 8.53
N PHE A 65 -9.61 -5.20 8.26
CA PHE A 65 -8.21 -4.75 8.30
C PHE A 65 -7.90 -3.72 7.22
N VAL A 66 -8.41 -3.92 6.00
CA VAL A 66 -8.25 -2.97 4.90
C VAL A 66 -8.94 -1.64 5.24
N PHE A 67 -10.11 -1.65 5.87
CA PHE A 67 -10.81 -0.45 6.30
C PHE A 67 -9.95 0.40 7.25
N PHE A 68 -9.23 -0.23 8.18
CA PHE A 68 -8.27 0.46 9.06
C PHE A 68 -7.15 1.17 8.29
N ALA A 69 -6.71 0.62 7.15
CA ALA A 69 -5.67 1.23 6.33
C ALA A 69 -6.12 2.53 5.62
N PHE A 70 -7.43 2.78 5.52
CA PHE A 70 -8.00 4.00 4.95
C PHE A 70 -8.33 5.09 5.99
N ILE A 71 -8.05 4.84 7.28
CA ILE A 71 -8.21 5.87 8.32
C ILE A 71 -7.23 7.02 8.07
N GLY A 72 -7.70 8.26 8.20
CA GLY A 72 -6.89 9.47 8.04
C GLY A 72 -7.14 10.24 6.75
N PHE A 73 -8.04 9.80 5.87
CA PHE A 73 -8.43 10.59 4.69
C PHE A 73 -9.10 11.92 5.07
N ASP A 74 -9.73 11.99 6.25
CA ASP A 74 -10.37 13.16 6.83
C ASP A 74 -9.36 14.26 7.21
N MET A 75 -8.10 13.88 7.47
CA MET A 75 -7.02 14.84 7.71
C MET A 75 -6.75 15.73 6.48
N VAL A 76 -7.04 15.23 5.26
CA VAL A 76 -6.94 16.03 4.03
C VAL A 76 -7.97 17.16 4.05
N ALA A 77 -9.15 16.94 4.66
CA ALA A 77 -10.19 17.97 4.79
C ALA A 77 -9.75 19.14 5.68
N CYS A 78 -8.91 18.87 6.68
CA CYS A 78 -8.38 19.87 7.60
C CYS A 78 -7.42 20.87 6.94
N LEU A 79 -6.85 20.55 5.76
CA LEU A 79 -5.89 21.40 5.04
C LEU A 79 -6.57 22.38 4.06
N SER A 80 -7.88 22.57 4.17
CA SER A 80 -8.68 23.37 3.22
C SER A 80 -8.25 24.84 3.09
N GLU A 81 -7.61 25.41 4.11
CA GLU A 81 -7.12 26.80 4.10
C GLU A 81 -5.95 27.03 3.13
N GLU A 82 -5.20 25.98 2.78
CA GLU A 82 -4.07 26.04 1.85
C GLU A 82 -4.48 25.73 0.40
N VAL A 83 -5.74 25.34 0.17
CA VAL A 83 -6.24 24.90 -1.14
C VAL A 83 -6.93 26.02 -1.87
N ILE A 84 -6.40 26.38 -3.04
CA ILE A 84 -7.02 27.34 -3.96
C ILE A 84 -8.37 26.76 -4.42
N ASN A 85 -9.48 27.51 -4.27
CA ASN A 85 -10.84 27.05 -4.60
C ASN A 85 -11.25 25.75 -3.88
N PRO A 86 -11.34 25.75 -2.54
CA PRO A 86 -11.55 24.53 -1.75
C PRO A 86 -12.88 23.84 -2.07
N GLU A 87 -13.93 24.59 -2.40
CA GLU A 87 -15.27 24.06 -2.75
C GLU A 87 -15.24 23.01 -3.86
N LYS A 88 -14.30 23.13 -4.81
CA LYS A 88 -14.18 22.20 -5.95
C LYS A 88 -12.94 21.33 -5.88
N ASN A 89 -11.83 21.85 -5.34
CA ASN A 89 -10.55 21.16 -5.36
C ASN A 89 -10.37 20.20 -4.19
N MET A 90 -10.92 20.49 -3.01
CA MET A 90 -10.92 19.56 -1.88
C MET A 90 -11.65 18.24 -2.18
N PRO A 91 -12.92 18.25 -2.65
CA PRO A 91 -13.62 17.00 -2.92
C PRO A 91 -12.97 16.18 -4.03
N ARG A 92 -12.45 16.83 -5.08
CA ARG A 92 -11.71 16.16 -6.15
C ARG A 92 -10.39 15.57 -5.67
N GLY A 93 -9.69 16.26 -4.78
CA GLY A 93 -8.45 15.78 -4.18
C GLY A 93 -8.66 14.54 -3.32
N ILE A 94 -9.68 14.54 -2.46
CA ILE A 94 -10.02 13.40 -1.58
C ILE A 94 -10.47 12.20 -2.41
N VAL A 95 -11.43 12.37 -3.32
CA VAL A 95 -11.92 11.26 -4.15
C VAL A 95 -10.83 10.75 -5.09
N GLY A 96 -10.04 11.65 -5.68
CA GLY A 96 -8.94 11.30 -6.57
C GLY A 96 -7.86 10.49 -5.86
N SER A 97 -7.41 10.94 -4.69
CA SER A 97 -6.38 10.23 -3.91
C SER A 97 -6.87 8.86 -3.44
N LEU A 98 -8.15 8.75 -3.05
CA LEU A 98 -8.75 7.50 -2.60
C LEU A 98 -8.90 6.48 -3.73
N ILE A 99 -9.29 6.91 -4.93
CA ILE A 99 -9.36 6.04 -6.11
C ILE A 99 -7.96 5.55 -6.48
N ILE A 100 -6.97 6.46 -6.53
CA ILE A 100 -5.58 6.12 -6.88
C ILE A 100 -4.99 5.14 -5.87
N SER A 101 -5.15 5.40 -4.57
CA SER A 101 -4.62 4.51 -3.52
C SER A 101 -5.29 3.14 -3.56
N THR A 102 -6.61 3.08 -3.79
CA THR A 102 -7.36 1.83 -3.96
C THR A 102 -6.84 1.02 -5.15
N ALA A 103 -6.62 1.67 -6.29
CA ALA A 103 -6.10 1.00 -7.50
C ALA A 103 -4.70 0.43 -7.28
N ILE A 104 -3.80 1.19 -6.63
CA ILE A 104 -2.46 0.73 -6.26
C ILE A 104 -2.56 -0.45 -5.29
N TYR A 105 -3.42 -0.35 -4.28
CA TYR A 105 -3.60 -1.39 -3.27
C TYR A 105 -4.01 -2.73 -3.91
N VAL A 106 -5.04 -2.72 -4.76
CA VAL A 106 -5.50 -3.92 -5.50
C VAL A 106 -4.38 -4.47 -6.39
N SER A 107 -3.64 -3.61 -7.08
CA SER A 107 -2.53 -4.03 -7.95
C SER A 107 -1.41 -4.72 -7.17
N VAL A 108 -1.05 -4.18 -5.99
CA VAL A 108 -0.05 -4.77 -5.10
C VAL A 108 -0.55 -6.10 -4.51
N SER A 109 -1.80 -6.16 -4.05
CA SER A 109 -2.38 -7.39 -3.52
C SER A 109 -2.36 -8.52 -4.56
N LEU A 110 -2.71 -8.23 -5.81
CA LEU A 110 -2.64 -9.19 -6.90
C LEU A 110 -1.19 -9.62 -7.20
N ALA A 111 -0.24 -8.68 -7.24
CA ALA A 111 1.17 -9.00 -7.44
C ALA A 111 1.71 -9.91 -6.33
N VAL A 112 1.41 -9.60 -5.07
CA VAL A 112 1.88 -10.36 -3.90
C VAL A 112 1.29 -11.77 -3.86
N ILE A 113 -0.02 -11.94 -4.10
CA ILE A 113 -0.66 -13.27 -4.15
C ILE A 113 -0.16 -14.09 -5.35
N GLY A 114 0.17 -13.43 -6.46
CA GLY A 114 0.77 -14.09 -7.62
C GLY A 114 2.18 -14.62 -7.34
N MET A 115 2.98 -13.89 -6.56
CA MET A 115 4.39 -14.22 -6.27
C MET A 115 4.57 -15.33 -5.24
N ALA A 116 3.62 -15.55 -4.32
CA ALA A 116 3.76 -16.55 -3.27
C ALA A 116 2.41 -17.11 -2.81
N PRO A 117 2.34 -18.41 -2.46
CA PRO A 117 1.12 -19.02 -1.95
C PRO A 117 0.71 -18.38 -0.61
N VAL A 118 -0.60 -18.19 -0.42
CA VAL A 118 -1.20 -17.50 0.74
C VAL A 118 -0.73 -18.06 2.09
N ALA A 119 -0.38 -19.34 2.15
CA ALA A 119 0.14 -19.99 3.36
C ALA A 119 1.49 -19.43 3.85
N LEU A 120 2.31 -18.86 2.96
CA LEU A 120 3.63 -18.30 3.29
C LEU A 120 3.58 -16.78 3.56
N LEU A 121 2.44 -16.14 3.30
CA LEU A 121 2.24 -14.70 3.54
C LEU A 121 1.88 -14.38 5.00
N GLY A 122 1.69 -15.40 5.86
CA GLY A 122 1.38 -15.21 7.27
C GLY A 122 2.59 -14.70 8.06
N GLY A 123 2.62 -13.40 8.38
CA GLY A 123 3.63 -12.77 9.23
C GLY A 123 3.55 -11.24 9.20
N ASP A 124 4.40 -10.57 9.97
CA ASP A 124 4.42 -9.10 10.07
C ASP A 124 4.91 -8.39 8.78
N VAL A 125 5.55 -9.12 7.86
CA VAL A 125 6.19 -8.58 6.64
C VAL A 125 5.84 -9.36 5.35
N PRO A 126 4.56 -9.34 4.92
CA PRO A 126 4.09 -10.17 3.81
C PRO A 126 4.76 -9.83 2.47
N ILE A 127 5.08 -8.55 2.21
CA ILE A 127 5.75 -8.13 0.96
C ILE A 127 7.17 -8.70 0.88
N THR A 128 7.91 -8.66 2.00
CA THR A 128 9.26 -9.22 2.08
C THR A 128 9.22 -10.72 1.86
N ASN A 129 8.27 -11.42 2.48
CA ASN A 129 8.11 -12.87 2.30
C ASN A 129 7.78 -13.24 0.85
N ALA A 130 6.92 -12.46 0.19
CA ALA A 130 6.59 -12.67 -1.22
C ALA A 130 7.80 -12.44 -2.14
N LEU A 131 8.59 -11.40 -1.88
CA LEU A 131 9.83 -11.14 -2.63
C LEU A 131 10.88 -12.23 -2.41
N LEU A 132 11.04 -12.71 -1.18
CA LEU A 132 11.97 -13.80 -0.86
C LEU A 132 11.55 -15.12 -1.51
N ALA A 133 10.25 -15.44 -1.52
CA ALA A 133 9.73 -16.62 -2.21
C ALA A 133 9.98 -16.54 -3.72
N ASN A 134 9.69 -15.40 -4.35
CA ASN A 134 9.95 -15.18 -5.77
C ASN A 134 11.45 -15.27 -6.10
N ALA A 135 12.32 -14.68 -5.27
CA ALA A 135 13.78 -14.74 -5.43
C ALA A 135 14.36 -16.15 -5.22
N CYS A 136 13.78 -16.96 -4.33
CA CYS A 136 14.21 -18.34 -4.11
C CYS A 136 13.86 -19.24 -5.30
N CYS A 137 12.67 -19.09 -5.89
CA CYS A 137 12.27 -19.82 -7.10
C CYS A 137 13.08 -19.42 -8.36
N THR A 138 13.68 -18.22 -8.40
CA THR A 138 14.52 -17.82 -9.54
C THR A 138 15.87 -18.56 -9.59
N HIS A 139 16.32 -19.14 -8.47
CA HIS A 139 17.60 -19.87 -8.40
C HIS A 139 17.52 -21.37 -8.72
N GLU A 140 16.32 -21.95 -8.85
CA GLU A 140 16.14 -23.40 -9.13
C GLU A 140 15.90 -23.72 -10.62
N GLN A 141 15.88 -22.71 -11.50
CA GLN A 141 15.71 -22.87 -12.95
C GLN A 141 17.02 -22.75 -13.75
N GLN A 142 18.20 -22.88 -13.12
CA GLN A 142 19.50 -22.86 -13.80
C GLN A 142 20.33 -24.12 -13.57
#